data_AF-K0TLR4-F1
#
_entry.id   AF-K0TLR4-F1
#
_cell.length_a   1.000
_cell.length_b   1.000
_cell.length_c   1.000
_cell.angle_alpha   90.00
_cell.angle_beta   90.00
_cell.angle_gamma   90.00
#
_symmetry.space_group_name_H-M   'P 1'
#
loop_
_entity.id
_entity.type
_entity.pdbx_description
1 polymer ?
#
loop_
_entity_poly.entity_id
_entity_poly.type
_entity_poly.pdbx_seq_one_letter_code
_entity_poly.pdbx_strand_id
1 'polypeptide(L)'
;MSAESSALQDDIDALNAKITKQGAHVRSLKKASSSNADEIGSAVEALKALKLEAEVLRLKKEELDPTVQFNRKSFDELILRKMFIVPSFEIHGGVKGLFDLGPPACGLKAAMVDVWRKHFVL
;
A
#
# COMPACT_ATOMS: atom_id res chain seq x y z
N MET A 1 -5.73 -22.17 -5.09
CA MET A 1 -4.66 -21.21 -5.44
C MET A 1 -4.57 -21.18 -6.94
N SER A 2 -4.78 -20.02 -7.58
CA SER A 2 -4.68 -19.90 -9.04
C SER A 2 -3.23 -20.08 -9.49
N ALA A 3 -3.00 -20.60 -10.70
CA ALA A 3 -1.66 -20.77 -11.28
C ALA A 3 -0.88 -19.44 -11.40
N GLU A 4 -1.59 -18.32 -11.47
CA GLU A 4 -1.03 -16.97 -11.48
C GLU A 4 -0.50 -16.54 -10.11
N SER A 5 -1.16 -16.93 -9.01
CA SER A 5 -0.70 -16.66 -7.64
C SER A 5 0.58 -17.44 -7.27
N SER A 6 0.74 -18.66 -7.79
CA SER A 6 1.98 -19.43 -7.62
C SER A 6 3.13 -18.84 -8.45
N ALA A 7 2.88 -18.42 -9.69
CA ALA A 7 3.91 -17.78 -10.52
C ALA A 7 4.44 -16.48 -9.88
N LEU A 8 3.54 -15.65 -9.35
CA LEU A 8 3.90 -14.44 -8.58
C LEU A 8 4.74 -14.76 -7.34
N GLN A 9 4.46 -15.87 -6.65
CA GLN A 9 5.25 -16.30 -5.50
C GLN A 9 6.67 -16.69 -5.91
N ASP A 10 6.82 -17.45 -7.00
CA ASP A 10 8.12 -17.84 -7.53
C ASP A 10 8.96 -16.62 -7.96
N ASP A 11 8.32 -15.62 -8.58
CA ASP A 11 8.96 -14.34 -8.94
C ASP A 11 9.42 -13.55 -7.71
N ILE A 12 8.58 -13.46 -6.67
CA ILE A 12 8.92 -12.81 -5.39
C ILE A 12 10.14 -13.51 -4.75
N ASP A 13 10.17 -14.84 -4.74
CA ASP A 13 11.27 -15.60 -4.16
C ASP A 13 12.57 -15.43 -4.97
N ALA A 14 12.49 -15.37 -6.30
CA ALA A 14 13.61 -15.07 -7.17
C ALA A 14 14.17 -13.65 -6.92
N LEU A 15 13.30 -12.65 -6.72
CA LEU A 15 13.69 -11.29 -6.37
C LEU A 15 14.30 -11.20 -4.96
N ASN A 16 13.78 -11.93 -3.98
CA ASN A 16 14.36 -12.01 -2.64
C ASN A 16 15.77 -12.62 -2.66
N ALA A 17 16.00 -13.62 -3.51
CA ALA A 17 17.35 -14.16 -3.74
C ALA A 17 18.30 -13.12 -4.35
N LYS A 18 17.84 -12.31 -5.31
CA LYS A 18 18.61 -11.19 -5.87
C LYS A 18 18.90 -10.10 -4.84
N ILE A 19 17.91 -9.71 -4.03
CA ILE A 19 18.07 -8.74 -2.92
C ILE A 19 19.12 -9.24 -1.91
N THR A 20 19.11 -10.53 -1.60
CA THR A 20 20.07 -11.15 -0.67
C THR A 20 21.49 -11.10 -1.22
N LYS A 21 21.68 -11.43 -2.51
CA LYS A 21 22.97 -11.35 -3.20
C LYS A 21 23.47 -9.90 -3.29
N GLN A 22 22.62 -8.97 -3.71
CA GLN A 22 22.98 -7.54 -3.81
C GLN A 22 23.27 -6.93 -2.43
N GLY A 23 22.51 -7.30 -1.41
CA GLY A 23 22.78 -6.91 -0.03
C GLY A 23 24.13 -7.43 0.50
N ALA A 24 24.51 -8.66 0.15
CA ALA A 24 25.83 -9.21 0.45
C ALA A 24 26.94 -8.44 -0.28
N HIS A 25 26.73 -8.10 -1.55
CA HIS A 25 27.65 -7.31 -2.35
C HIS A 25 27.88 -5.89 -1.78
N VAL A 26 26.81 -5.20 -1.37
CA VAL A 26 26.92 -3.89 -0.70
C VAL A 26 27.70 -4.02 0.62
N ARG A 27 27.49 -5.10 1.39
CA ARG A 27 28.26 -5.34 2.63
C ARG A 27 29.74 -5.62 2.35
N SER A 28 30.08 -6.35 1.29
CA SER A 28 31.48 -6.56 0.90
C SER A 28 32.15 -5.28 0.42
N LEU A 29 31.46 -4.46 -0.37
CA LEU A 29 31.98 -3.17 -0.84
C LEU A 29 32.25 -2.19 0.31
N LYS A 30 31.37 -2.18 1.33
CA LYS A 30 31.58 -1.39 2.55
C LYS A 30 32.72 -1.89 3.44
N LYS A 31 33.05 -3.18 3.37
CA LYS A 31 34.14 -3.80 4.16
C LYS A 31 35.50 -3.66 3.46
N ALA A 32 35.52 -3.63 2.14
CA ALA A 32 36.72 -3.37 1.36
C ALA A 32 37.07 -1.88 1.40
N SER A 33 38.19 -1.53 2.05
CA SER A 33 38.68 -0.14 2.17
C SER A 33 39.03 0.53 0.83
N SER A 34 39.05 -0.22 -0.27
CA SER A 34 39.44 0.23 -1.62
C SER A 34 38.27 0.62 -2.53
N SER A 35 37.02 0.45 -2.11
CA SER A 35 35.85 0.76 -2.93
C SER A 35 35.49 2.24 -2.84
N ASN A 36 35.21 2.88 -3.98
CA ASN A 36 34.88 4.31 -4.02
C ASN A 36 33.43 4.58 -3.58
N ALA A 37 33.17 5.78 -3.06
CA ALA A 37 31.84 6.18 -2.56
C ALA A 37 30.74 6.05 -3.64
N ASP A 38 31.08 6.34 -4.90
CA ASP A 38 30.17 6.25 -6.04
C ASP A 38 29.76 4.81 -6.36
N GLU A 39 30.68 3.84 -6.22
CA GLU A 39 30.41 2.42 -6.45
C GLU A 39 29.47 1.86 -5.37
N ILE A 40 29.68 2.29 -4.11
CA ILE A 40 28.78 1.94 -3.00
C ILE A 40 27.40 2.56 -3.22
N GLY A 41 27.33 3.82 -3.67
CA GLY A 41 26.09 4.53 -3.99
C GLY A 41 25.30 3.81 -5.09
N SER A 42 25.96 3.49 -6.20
CA SER A 42 25.37 2.76 -7.33
C SER A 42 24.83 1.38 -6.90
N ALA A 43 25.60 0.63 -6.13
CA ALA A 43 25.16 -0.67 -5.61
C ALA A 43 23.97 -0.58 -4.64
N VAL A 44 23.88 0.51 -3.85
CA VAL A 44 22.75 0.78 -2.95
C VAL A 44 21.50 1.18 -3.72
N GLU A 45 21.60 1.98 -4.77
CA GLU A 45 20.46 2.32 -5.63
C GLU A 45 19.91 1.07 -6.34
N ALA A 46 20.77 0.20 -6.85
CA ALA A 46 20.36 -1.10 -7.39
C ALA A 46 19.63 -1.97 -6.33
N LEU A 47 20.07 -1.94 -5.07
CA LEU A 47 19.40 -2.63 -3.98
C LEU A 47 18.02 -2.03 -3.66
N LYS A 48 17.87 -0.70 -3.70
CA LYS A 48 16.58 -0.03 -3.49
C LYS A 48 15.60 -0.35 -4.62
N ALA A 49 16.07 -0.34 -5.87
CA ALA A 49 15.26 -0.70 -7.04
C ALA A 49 14.71 -2.13 -6.93
N LEU A 50 15.57 -3.11 -6.59
CA LEU A 50 15.13 -4.50 -6.40
C LEU A 50 14.11 -4.66 -5.26
N LYS A 51 14.26 -3.90 -4.17
CA LYS A 51 13.30 -3.90 -3.06
C LYS A 51 11.96 -3.32 -3.45
N LEU A 52 11.96 -2.24 -4.25
CA LEU A 52 10.72 -1.64 -4.75
C LEU A 52 9.99 -2.61 -5.67
N GLU A 53 10.70 -3.25 -6.60
CA GLU A 53 10.11 -4.24 -7.52
C GLU A 53 9.50 -5.43 -6.77
N ALA A 54 10.18 -5.94 -5.74
CA ALA A 54 9.65 -7.01 -4.90
C ALA A 54 8.38 -6.58 -4.15
N GLU A 55 8.33 -5.34 -3.66
CA GLU A 55 7.15 -4.80 -2.97
C GLU A 55 5.95 -4.65 -3.91
N VAL A 56 6.17 -4.19 -5.14
CA VAL A 56 5.12 -4.09 -6.17
C VAL A 56 4.51 -5.45 -6.48
N LEU A 57 5.33 -6.50 -6.64
CA LEU A 57 4.82 -7.85 -6.89
C LEU A 57 4.08 -8.44 -5.69
N ARG A 58 4.48 -8.08 -4.45
CA ARG A 58 3.74 -8.48 -3.24
C ARG A 58 2.35 -7.86 -3.20
N LEU A 59 2.23 -6.57 -3.51
CA LEU A 59 0.94 -5.89 -3.60
C LEU A 59 0.06 -6.51 -4.69
N LYS A 60 0.62 -6.79 -5.87
CA LYS A 60 -0.09 -7.48 -6.95
C LYS A 60 -0.58 -8.88 -6.55
N LYS A 61 0.23 -9.61 -5.78
CA LYS A 61 -0.16 -10.92 -5.24
C LYS A 61 -1.29 -10.80 -4.21
N GLU A 62 -1.25 -9.78 -3.37
CA GLU A 62 -2.29 -9.47 -2.38
C GLU A 62 -3.62 -9.12 -3.06
N GLU A 63 -3.59 -8.34 -4.15
CA GLU A 63 -4.80 -8.06 -4.97
C GLU A 63 -5.42 -9.32 -5.57
N LEU A 64 -4.60 -10.32 -5.93
CA LEU A 64 -5.04 -11.56 -6.54
C LEU A 64 -5.51 -12.61 -5.53
N ASP A 65 -5.34 -12.36 -4.23
CA ASP A 65 -5.76 -13.30 -3.20
C ASP A 65 -7.27 -13.18 -2.95
N PRO A 66 -8.08 -14.17 -3.38
CA PRO A 66 -9.53 -14.12 -3.17
C PRO A 66 -9.90 -14.28 -1.68
N THR A 67 -8.94 -14.63 -0.82
CA THR A 67 -9.09 -14.71 0.63
C THR A 67 -8.74 -13.41 1.34
N VAL A 68 -8.21 -12.39 0.63
CA VAL A 68 -8.18 -11.01 1.13
C VAL A 68 -9.63 -10.51 1.16
N GLN A 69 -10.33 -11.00 2.18
CA GLN A 69 -11.66 -10.54 2.50
C GLN A 69 -11.53 -9.14 3.07
N PHE A 70 -12.37 -8.25 2.55
CA PHE A 70 -12.53 -6.93 3.11
C PHE A 70 -12.79 -7.04 4.61
N ASN A 71 -11.80 -6.62 5.41
CA ASN A 71 -11.92 -6.65 6.86
C ASN A 71 -12.81 -5.48 7.31
N ARG A 72 -14.12 -5.74 7.28
CA ARG A 72 -15.17 -4.78 7.64
C ARG A 72 -14.91 -4.13 8.99
N LYS A 73 -14.48 -4.92 9.98
CA LYS A 73 -14.22 -4.45 11.34
C LYS A 73 -13.07 -3.44 11.37
N SER A 74 -11.93 -3.78 10.76
CA SER A 74 -10.77 -2.89 10.71
C SER A 74 -11.08 -1.60 9.94
N PHE A 75 -11.85 -1.70 8.85
CA PHE A 75 -12.31 -0.56 8.09
C PHE A 75 -13.24 0.34 8.92
N ASP A 76 -14.26 -0.21 9.55
CA ASP A 76 -15.23 0.52 10.37
C ASP A 76 -14.52 1.24 11.53
N GLU A 77 -13.56 0.59 12.19
CA GLU A 77 -12.73 1.22 13.22
C GLU A 77 -11.87 2.36 12.67
N LEU A 78 -11.31 2.22 11.45
CA LEU A 78 -10.48 3.25 10.84
C LEU A 78 -11.29 4.49 10.46
N ILE A 79 -12.44 4.32 9.79
CA ILE A 79 -13.26 5.44 9.32
C ILE A 79 -13.84 6.25 10.49
N LEU A 80 -14.19 5.60 11.60
CA LEU A 80 -14.64 6.26 12.83
C LEU A 80 -13.49 7.03 13.47
N ARG A 81 -12.34 6.36 13.68
CA ARG A 81 -11.15 6.97 14.33
C ARG A 81 -10.58 8.15 13.55
N LYS A 82 -10.71 8.13 12.21
CA LYS A 82 -10.26 9.21 11.33
C LYS A 82 -11.36 10.22 10.99
N MET A 83 -12.52 10.12 11.65
CA MET A 83 -13.65 11.02 11.46
C MET A 83 -14.04 11.20 9.98
N PHE A 84 -14.08 10.10 9.23
CA PHE A 84 -14.74 10.10 7.92
C PHE A 84 -16.26 10.12 8.13
N ILE A 85 -16.77 9.22 8.97
CA ILE A 85 -18.18 9.12 9.30
C ILE A 85 -18.28 9.06 10.82
N VAL A 86 -19.29 9.73 11.40
CA VAL A 86 -19.59 9.71 12.84
C VAL A 86 -21.10 9.52 13.02
N PRO A 87 -21.59 8.76 14.00
CA PRO A 87 -23.02 8.72 14.30
C PRO A 87 -23.55 10.11 14.65
N SER A 88 -24.62 10.58 14.00
CA SER A 88 -25.18 11.90 14.34
C SER A 88 -25.68 11.90 15.78
N PHE A 89 -25.45 13.01 16.50
CA PHE A 89 -25.80 13.17 17.91
C PHE A 89 -25.13 12.14 18.85
N GLU A 90 -23.89 11.72 18.55
CA GLU A 90 -23.13 10.72 19.34
C GLU A 90 -23.10 11.05 20.85
N ILE A 91 -22.88 12.33 21.21
CA ILE A 91 -22.86 12.79 22.61
C ILE A 91 -24.22 12.67 23.33
N HIS A 92 -25.29 12.45 22.57
CA HIS A 92 -26.66 12.26 23.05
C HIS A 92 -27.15 10.81 22.84
N GLY A 93 -26.24 9.86 22.64
CA GLY A 93 -26.58 8.44 22.46
C GLY A 93 -26.81 8.02 21.01
N GLY A 94 -26.69 8.96 20.06
CA GLY A 94 -26.77 8.68 18.63
C GLY A 94 -28.18 8.38 18.12
N VAL A 95 -28.39 8.58 16.81
CA VAL A 95 -29.63 8.21 16.12
C VAL A 95 -29.34 7.21 15.02
N LYS A 96 -29.97 6.03 15.08
CA LYS A 96 -29.75 4.97 14.08
C LYS A 96 -30.13 5.45 12.68
N GLY A 97 -29.21 5.32 11.74
CA GLY A 97 -29.40 5.71 10.34
C GLY A 97 -29.04 7.17 10.03
N LEU A 98 -28.70 7.97 11.04
CA LEU A 98 -28.18 9.32 10.85
C LEU A 98 -26.67 9.35 11.11
N PHE A 99 -25.94 9.95 10.18
CA PHE A 99 -24.49 10.05 10.23
C PHE A 99 -24.01 11.43 9.78
N ASP A 100 -23.01 11.94 10.49
CA ASP A 100 -22.31 13.16 10.17
C ASP A 100 -21.02 12.83 9.40
N LEU A 101 -20.76 13.58 8.32
CA LEU A 101 -19.52 13.46 7.55
C LEU A 101 -18.48 14.41 8.13
N GLY A 102 -17.35 13.86 8.58
CA GLY A 102 -16.26 14.70 9.05
C GLY A 102 -15.45 15.33 7.90
N PRO A 103 -14.42 16.12 8.21
CA PRO A 103 -13.71 16.92 7.20
C PRO A 103 -13.17 16.13 6.00
N PRO A 104 -12.54 14.94 6.17
CA PRO A 104 -12.06 14.15 5.04
C PRO A 104 -13.19 13.65 4.14
N ALA A 105 -14.32 13.21 4.73
CA ALA A 105 -15.44 12.69 3.95
C ALA A 105 -16.22 13.78 3.23
N CYS A 106 -16.30 14.99 3.79
CA CYS A 106 -16.85 16.15 3.10
C CYS A 106 -16.05 16.47 1.82
N GLY A 107 -14.71 16.47 1.91
CA GLY A 107 -13.83 16.64 0.76
C GLY A 107 -14.00 15.52 -0.28
N LEU A 108 -14.03 14.26 0.17
CA LEU A 108 -14.27 13.10 -0.70
C LEU A 108 -15.61 13.19 -1.41
N LYS A 109 -16.70 13.50 -0.69
CA LYS A 109 -18.04 13.67 -1.25
C LYS A 109 -18.05 14.76 -2.32
N ALA A 110 -17.41 15.90 -2.06
CA ALA A 110 -17.33 16.99 -3.03
C ALA A 110 -16.60 16.54 -4.31
N ALA A 111 -15.47 15.84 -4.17
CA ALA A 111 -14.72 15.30 -5.31
C ALA A 111 -15.55 14.27 -6.10
N MET A 112 -16.25 13.36 -5.43
CA MET A 112 -17.13 12.38 -6.10
C MET A 112 -18.26 13.07 -6.89
N VAL A 113 -18.90 14.09 -6.30
CA VAL A 113 -19.96 14.85 -6.97
C VAL A 113 -19.40 15.63 -8.17
N ASP A 114 -18.20 16.19 -8.06
CA ASP A 114 -17.54 16.89 -9.16
C ASP A 114 -17.25 15.96 -10.35
N VAL A 115 -16.67 14.78 -10.08
CA VAL A 115 -16.44 13.75 -11.11
C VAL A 115 -17.76 13.33 -11.76
N TRP A 116 -18.81 13.13 -10.97
CA TRP A 116 -20.13 12.79 -11.50
C TRP A 116 -20.69 13.89 -12.41
N ARG A 117 -20.61 15.16 -12.00
CA ARG A 117 -21.07 16.30 -12.81
C ARG A 117 -20.33 16.38 -14.15
N LYS A 118 -19.00 16.21 -14.14
CA LYS A 118 -18.16 16.19 -15.34
C LYS A 118 -18.44 15.02 -16.27
N HIS A 119 -19.01 13.93 -15.76
CA HIS A 119 -19.31 12.76 -16.57
C HIS A 119 -20.71 12.82 -17.19
N PHE A 120 -21.68 13.38 -16.46
CA PHE A 120 -23.10 13.31 -16.84
C PHE A 120 -23.75 14.64 -17.20
N VAL A 121 -23.22 15.78 -16.74
CA VAL A 121 -23.89 17.08 -16.84
C VAL A 121 -23.09 18.07 -17.69
N LEU A 122 -21.79 18.22 -17.43
CA LEU A 122 -20.87 19.13 -18.13
C LEU A 122 -20.13 18.38 -19.25
#